data_AF-A0A2H5Z2W1-F1
#
_entry.id   AF-A0A2H5Z2W1-F1
#
_cell.length_a   1.000
_cell.length_b   1.000
_cell.length_c   1.000
_cell.angle_alpha   90.00
_cell.angle_beta   90.00
_cell.angle_gamma   90.00
#
_symmetry.space_group_name_H-M   'P 1'
#
loop_
_entity.id
_entity.type
_entity.pdbx_description
1 polymer ?
#
loop_
_entity_poly.entity_id
_entity_poly.type
_entity_poly.pdbx_seq_one_letter_code
_entity_poly.pdbx_strand_id
1 'polypeptide(L)'
;MIAARGMFFYSNNPYKGWGDYLVEIDIGIWEQALNEETWQAWVNLKREITRATLEHQGSISACHGACREGDAEFIPVELREGGFELMKKIKRLLDPNNILNPSKNYLHLAYIDEEVGV
;
A
#
# COMPACT_ATOMS: atom_id res chain seq x y z
N MET A 1 -20.77 11.15 -3.07
CA MET A 1 -21.25 10.13 -4.02
C MET A 1 -20.05 9.40 -4.61
N ILE A 2 -20.07 8.06 -4.67
CA ILE A 2 -19.02 7.22 -5.31
C ILE A 2 -19.38 7.09 -6.79
N ALA A 3 -18.45 7.42 -7.68
CA ALA A 3 -18.75 7.64 -9.10
C ALA A 3 -18.58 6.40 -10.00
N ALA A 4 -17.90 5.34 -9.56
CA ALA A 4 -17.82 4.07 -10.28
C ALA A 4 -17.46 2.93 -9.33
N ARG A 5 -18.00 1.73 -9.57
CA ARG A 5 -17.63 0.48 -8.88
C ARG A 5 -17.46 -0.60 -9.94
N GLY A 6 -16.24 -1.09 -10.10
CA GLY A 6 -15.91 -2.26 -10.91
C GLY A 6 -15.05 -3.22 -10.09
N MET A 7 -15.23 -4.51 -10.30
CA MET A 7 -14.36 -5.55 -9.74
C MET A 7 -13.77 -6.33 -10.90
N PHE A 8 -12.46 -6.29 -11.02
CA PHE A 8 -11.74 -6.99 -12.08
C PHE A 8 -11.01 -8.19 -11.47
N PHE A 9 -11.15 -9.33 -12.13
CA PHE A 9 -10.42 -10.55 -11.78
C PHE A 9 -9.38 -10.79 -12.87
N TYR A 10 -8.12 -10.77 -12.47
CA TYR A 10 -7.01 -11.15 -13.33
C TYR A 10 -6.47 -12.49 -12.87
N SER A 11 -6.12 -13.34 -13.84
CA SER A 11 -5.34 -14.55 -13.57
C SER A 11 -4.08 -14.48 -14.40
N ASN A 12 -2.94 -14.78 -13.76
CA ASN A 12 -1.66 -14.84 -14.46
C ASN A 12 -1.53 -16.10 -15.35
N ASN A 13 -2.52 -17.00 -15.35
CA ASN A 13 -2.40 -18.30 -16.00
C ASN A 13 -3.74 -18.77 -16.61
N PRO A 14 -4.15 -18.21 -17.76
CA PRO A 14 -5.35 -18.69 -18.43
C PRO A 14 -5.19 -20.17 -18.81
N TYR A 15 -6.20 -21.00 -18.49
CA TYR A 15 -6.31 -22.42 -18.85
C TYR A 15 -5.48 -23.44 -18.06
N LYS A 16 -4.96 -23.10 -16.87
CA LYS A 16 -4.33 -24.08 -15.95
C LYS A 16 -5.06 -24.15 -14.62
N GLY A 17 -4.98 -25.29 -13.95
CA GLY A 17 -5.58 -25.50 -12.62
C GLY A 17 -4.82 -24.84 -11.46
N TRP A 18 -3.82 -24.01 -11.75
CA TRP A 18 -2.97 -23.33 -10.78
C TRP A 18 -2.56 -21.95 -11.32
N GLY A 19 -2.47 -20.95 -10.44
CA GLY A 19 -2.12 -19.57 -10.77
C GLY A 19 -2.56 -18.63 -9.66
N ASP A 20 -2.04 -17.41 -9.70
CA ASP A 20 -2.46 -16.36 -8.78
C ASP A 20 -3.69 -15.66 -9.34
N TYR A 21 -4.68 -15.46 -8.48
CA TYR A 21 -5.85 -14.64 -8.78
C TYR A 21 -5.66 -13.29 -8.10
N LEU A 22 -5.69 -12.24 -8.90
CA LEU A 22 -5.68 -10.87 -8.41
C LEU A 22 -7.09 -10.31 -8.55
N VAL A 23 -7.62 -9.82 -7.43
CA VAL A 23 -8.87 -9.07 -7.41
C VAL A 23 -8.52 -7.60 -7.24
N GLU A 24 -8.88 -6.80 -8.23
CA GLU A 24 -8.74 -5.34 -8.18
C GLU A 24 -10.10 -4.70 -7.99
N ILE A 25 -10.17 -3.79 -7.02
CA ILE A 25 -11.36 -2.99 -6.74
C ILE A 25 -11.00 -1.53 -7.01
N ASP A 26 -11.52 -1.01 -8.12
CA ASP A 26 -11.37 0.41 -8.47
C ASP A 26 -12.47 1.23 -7.82
N ILE A 27 -12.06 2.13 -6.92
CA ILE A 27 -12.97 3.04 -6.23
C ILE A 27 -12.69 4.47 -6.70
N GLY A 28 -13.62 5.02 -7.49
CA GLY A 28 -13.54 6.41 -7.93
C GLY A 28 -14.11 7.38 -6.89
N ILE A 29 -13.31 8.37 -6.51
CA ILE A 29 -13.74 9.54 -5.72
C ILE A 29 -14.18 10.67 -6.66
N TRP A 30 -15.25 11.38 -6.30
CA TRP A 30 -15.72 12.52 -7.09
C TRP A 30 -14.93 13.78 -6.72
N GLU A 31 -13.87 14.05 -7.47
CA GLU A 31 -12.91 15.12 -7.18
C GLU A 31 -13.56 16.52 -7.12
N GLN A 32 -14.60 16.79 -7.92
CA GLN A 32 -15.29 18.10 -7.93
C GLN A 32 -16.11 18.36 -6.66
N ALA A 33 -16.39 17.32 -5.88
CA ALA A 33 -17.12 17.40 -4.61
C ALA A 33 -16.24 17.04 -3.41
N LEU A 34 -14.92 16.92 -3.61
CA LEU A 34 -13.98 16.57 -2.56
C LEU A 34 -13.74 17.78 -1.64
N ASN A 35 -13.98 17.58 -0.36
CA ASN A 35 -13.68 18.50 0.72
C ASN A 35 -12.91 17.76 1.84
N GLU A 36 -12.47 18.48 2.87
CA GLU A 36 -11.69 17.90 3.96
C GLU A 36 -12.40 16.71 4.65
N GLU A 37 -13.70 16.84 4.94
CA GLU A 37 -14.48 15.76 5.57
C GLU A 37 -14.49 14.49 4.70
N THR A 38 -14.78 14.64 3.41
CA THR A 38 -14.81 13.51 2.46
C THR A 38 -13.42 12.95 2.17
N TRP A 39 -12.37 13.77 2.23
CA TRP A 39 -10.98 13.31 2.14
C TRP A 39 -10.61 12.44 3.34
N GLN A 40 -10.90 12.90 4.56
CA GLN A 40 -10.64 12.11 5.77
C GLN A 40 -11.46 10.81 5.78
N ALA A 41 -12.72 10.85 5.33
CA ALA A 41 -13.53 9.66 5.16
C ALA A 41 -12.90 8.67 4.16
N TRP A 42 -12.35 9.17 3.05
CA TRP A 42 -11.64 8.35 2.05
C TRP A 42 -10.38 7.72 2.63
N VAL A 43 -9.54 8.50 3.32
CA VAL A 43 -8.33 7.98 3.97
C VAL A 43 -8.67 6.92 5.02
N ASN A 44 -9.70 7.14 5.83
CA ASN A 44 -10.14 6.15 6.83
C ASN A 44 -10.65 4.86 6.18
N LEU A 45 -11.45 4.96 5.12
CA LEU A 45 -11.87 3.80 4.33
C LEU A 45 -10.66 3.00 3.81
N LYS A 46 -9.62 3.69 3.28
CA LYS A 46 -8.39 3.03 2.86
C LYS A 46 -7.70 2.26 3.99
N ARG A 47 -7.65 2.84 5.19
CA ARG A 47 -7.08 2.17 6.38
C ARG A 47 -7.86 0.91 6.74
N GLU A 48 -9.19 0.97 6.70
CA GLU A 48 -10.06 -0.18 6.97
C GLU A 48 -9.86 -1.31 5.95
N ILE A 49 -9.83 -0.98 4.66
CA ILE A 49 -9.57 -1.97 3.60
C ILE A 49 -8.18 -2.59 3.76
N THR A 50 -7.17 -1.78 4.05
CA THR A 50 -5.78 -2.22 4.24
C THR A 50 -5.66 -3.19 5.41
N ARG A 51 -6.27 -2.85 6.56
CA ARG A 51 -6.30 -3.73 7.74
C ARG A 51 -6.97 -5.06 7.43
N ALA A 52 -8.17 -5.03 6.86
CA ALA A 52 -8.89 -6.26 6.49
C ALA A 52 -8.06 -7.13 5.53
N THR A 53 -7.37 -6.50 4.56
CA THR A 53 -6.51 -7.21 3.61
C THR A 53 -5.37 -7.93 4.33
N LEU A 54 -4.65 -7.23 5.22
CA LEU A 54 -3.52 -7.80 5.96
C LEU A 54 -3.96 -8.87 6.97
N GLU A 55 -5.09 -8.69 7.64
CA GLU A 55 -5.70 -9.68 8.55
C GLU A 55 -6.00 -11.01 7.84
N HIS A 56 -6.38 -10.94 6.56
CA HIS A 56 -6.62 -12.10 5.71
C HIS A 56 -5.38 -12.54 4.91
N GLN A 57 -4.17 -12.12 5.32
CA GLN A 57 -2.89 -12.46 4.68
C GLN A 57 -2.79 -12.02 3.20
N GLY A 58 -3.62 -11.08 2.77
CA GLY A 58 -3.50 -10.43 1.48
C GLY A 58 -2.32 -9.47 1.43
N SER A 59 -1.98 -9.01 0.22
CA SER A 59 -0.93 -8.03 -0.03
C SER A 59 -1.53 -6.70 -0.46
N ILE A 60 -1.00 -5.60 0.09
CA ILE A 60 -1.38 -4.22 -0.27
C ILE A 60 -0.39 -3.59 -1.26
N SER A 61 0.74 -4.25 -1.52
CA SER A 61 1.81 -3.74 -2.39
C SER A 61 1.84 -4.33 -3.81
N ALA A 62 0.97 -5.30 -4.12
CA ALA A 62 1.09 -6.16 -5.31
C ALA A 62 1.00 -5.44 -6.69
N CYS A 63 0.14 -4.43 -6.87
CA CYS A 63 -0.05 -3.78 -8.19
C CYS A 63 0.82 -2.53 -8.38
N HIS A 64 0.63 -1.53 -7.52
CA HIS A 64 1.26 -0.21 -7.65
C HIS A 64 2.07 0.22 -6.41
N GLY A 65 2.11 -0.66 -5.40
CA GLY A 65 2.62 -0.37 -4.07
C GLY A 65 1.66 0.45 -3.20
N ALA A 66 1.78 0.32 -1.87
CA ALA A 66 1.11 1.19 -0.91
C ALA A 66 2.01 2.39 -0.59
N CYS A 67 1.58 3.58 -1.03
CA CYS A 67 2.44 4.77 -1.11
C CYS A 67 1.73 6.08 -0.79
N ARG A 68 0.46 6.02 -0.37
CA ARG A 68 -0.35 7.18 -0.04
C ARG A 68 -0.86 7.06 1.38
N GLU A 69 -1.32 8.18 1.93
CA GLU A 69 -1.96 8.16 3.23
C GLU A 69 -3.11 7.13 3.26
N GLY A 70 -3.17 6.34 4.33
CA GLY A 70 -4.17 5.31 4.54
C GLY A 70 -3.73 3.91 4.10
N ASP A 71 -2.60 3.77 3.40
CA ASP A 71 -2.00 2.48 3.05
C ASP A 71 -0.49 2.42 3.32
N ALA A 72 0.25 3.51 3.07
CA ALA A 72 1.70 3.53 3.19
C ALA A 72 2.20 3.21 4.60
N GLU A 73 1.47 3.68 5.63
CA GLU A 73 1.81 3.43 7.03
C GLU A 73 1.74 1.94 7.42
N PHE A 74 1.12 1.09 6.60
CA PHE A 74 1.02 -0.36 6.83
C PHE A 74 2.10 -1.18 6.11
N ILE A 75 2.96 -0.57 5.29
CA ILE A 75 4.07 -1.28 4.64
C ILE A 75 4.97 -2.03 5.63
N PRO A 76 5.36 -1.46 6.79
CA PRO A 76 6.14 -2.20 7.79
C PRO A 76 5.40 -3.44 8.33
N VAL A 77 4.07 -3.39 8.39
CA VAL A 77 3.22 -4.50 8.85
C VAL A 77 3.13 -5.61 7.79
N GLU A 78 2.98 -5.22 6.52
CA GLU A 78 3.01 -6.16 5.40
C GLU A 78 4.39 -6.85 5.30
N LEU A 79 5.46 -6.06 5.32
CA LEU A 79 6.85 -6.51 5.24
C LEU A 79 7.43 -6.86 6.63
N ARG A 80 6.64 -7.55 7.44
CA ARG A 80 7.04 -8.08 8.76
C ARG A 80 8.22 -9.06 8.65
N GLU A 81 8.65 -9.57 9.80
CA GLU A 81 9.71 -10.60 9.87
C GLU A 81 11.05 -10.16 9.26
N GLY A 82 11.35 -8.86 9.39
CA GLY A 82 12.61 -8.26 8.94
C GLY A 82 12.64 -7.84 7.47
N GLY A 83 11.56 -8.05 6.70
CA GLY A 83 11.44 -7.59 5.32
C GLY A 83 11.62 -6.07 5.18
N PHE A 84 10.98 -5.29 6.04
CA PHE A 84 11.11 -3.84 6.05
C PHE A 84 12.52 -3.38 6.45
N GLU A 85 13.18 -4.07 7.39
CA GLU A 85 14.56 -3.77 7.77
C GLU A 85 15.55 -4.02 6.63
N LEU A 86 15.35 -5.09 5.86
CA LEU A 86 16.11 -5.35 4.66
C LEU A 86 15.91 -4.21 3.63
N MET A 87 14.66 -3.78 3.43
CA MET A 87 14.34 -2.68 2.51
C MET A 87 15.01 -1.36 2.94
N LYS A 88 15.03 -1.02 4.24
CA LYS A 88 15.75 0.15 4.76
C LYS A 88 17.25 0.07 4.47
N LYS A 89 17.87 -1.10 4.63
CA LYS A 89 19.30 -1.32 4.31
C LYS A 89 19.58 -1.12 2.81
N ILE A 90 18.72 -1.67 1.95
CA ILE A 90 18.83 -1.49 0.49
C ILE A 90 18.68 -0.01 0.11
N LYS A 91 17.70 0.69 0.70
CA LYS A 91 17.47 2.12 0.47
C LYS A 91 18.70 2.96 0.83
N ARG A 92 19.30 2.76 2.00
CA ARG A 92 20.54 3.46 2.39
C ARG A 92 21.74 3.13 1.50
N LEU A 93 21.83 1.88 1.04
CA LEU A 93 22.92 1.44 0.15
C LEU A 93 22.84 2.12 -1.22
N LEU A 94 21.63 2.21 -1.81
CA LEU A 94 21.42 2.72 -3.16
C LEU A 94 21.19 4.23 -3.22
N ASP A 95 20.69 4.84 -2.15
CA ASP A 95 20.32 6.25 -2.10
C ASP A 95 20.79 6.92 -0.81
N PRO A 96 22.12 7.05 -0.57
CA PRO A 96 22.65 7.55 0.70
C PRO A 96 22.17 8.97 1.06
N ASN A 97 21.81 9.79 0.07
CA ASN A 97 21.34 11.17 0.26
C ASN A 97 19.80 11.29 0.26
N ASN A 98 19.08 10.17 0.18
CA ASN A 98 17.62 10.12 0.16
C ASN A 98 16.98 11.03 -0.89
N ILE A 99 17.46 11.01 -2.14
CA ILE A 99 16.92 11.84 -3.24
C ILE A 99 15.94 11.08 -4.14
N LEU A 100 15.95 9.75 -4.10
CA LEU A 100 15.13 8.88 -4.94
C LEU A 100 13.79 8.57 -4.26
N ASN A 101 12.81 9.46 -4.46
CA ASN A 101 11.43 9.32 -3.98
C ASN A 101 11.33 8.89 -2.49
N PRO A 102 11.69 9.79 -1.56
CA PRO A 102 11.94 9.45 -0.16
C PRO A 102 10.83 8.64 0.52
N SER A 103 9.57 9.02 0.30
CA SER A 103 8.43 8.46 1.04
C SER A 103 7.79 7.24 0.37
N LYS A 104 8.28 6.81 -0.81
CA LYS A 104 7.77 5.60 -1.49
C LYS A 104 7.90 4.40 -0.54
N ASN A 105 6.81 3.65 -0.38
CA ASN A 105 6.74 2.50 0.53
C ASN A 105 7.19 2.82 1.97
N TYR A 106 6.95 4.05 2.44
CA TYR A 106 7.30 4.48 3.79
C TYR A 106 8.83 4.45 4.09
N LEU A 107 9.68 4.46 3.06
CA LEU A 107 11.13 4.26 3.19
C LEU A 107 11.92 5.48 3.68
N HIS A 108 11.30 6.64 3.86
CA HIS A 108 11.92 7.79 4.52
C HIS A 108 12.38 7.46 5.94
N LEU A 109 11.73 6.48 6.59
CA LEU A 109 12.17 5.90 7.88
C LEU A 109 13.54 5.22 7.82
N ALA A 110 14.11 4.97 6.63
CA ALA A 110 15.46 4.43 6.52
C ALA A 110 16.56 5.37 7.08
N TYR A 111 16.25 6.65 7.31
CA TYR A 111 17.20 7.67 7.77
C TYR A 111 16.81 8.27 9.12
N ILE A 112 15.79 7.72 9.77
CA ILE A 112 15.32 8.14 11.10
C ILE A 112 15.66 6.99 12.05
N ASP A 113 16.36 7.30 13.14
CA ASP A 113 16.74 6.34 14.19
C ASP A 113 15.58 6.08 15.16
N GLU A 114 14.39 5.76 14.64
CA GLU A 114 13.25 5.37 15.47
C GLU A 114 13.05 3.84 15.43
N GLU A 115 13.08 3.22 16.61
CA GLU A 115 12.54 1.88 16.81
C GLU A 115 11.04 1.94 16.48
N VAL A 116 10.65 1.31 15.37
CA VAL A 116 9.24 1.13 15.05
C VAL A 116 8.71 0.09 16.05
N GLY A 117 8.12 0.57 17.15
CA GLY A 117 7.50 -0.27 18.16
C GLY A 117 6.44 -1.15 17.51
N VAL A 118 6.55 -2.46 17.77
CA VAL A 118 5.62 -3.51 17.32
C VAL A 118 4.38 -3.51 18.21
#